data_AF-A0A974S782-F1
#
_entry.id   AF-A0A974S782-F1
#
_cell.length_a   1.000
_cell.length_b   1.000
_cell.length_c   1.000
_cell.angle_alpha   90.00
_cell.angle_beta   90.00
_cell.angle_gamma   90.00
#
_symmetry.space_group_name_H-M   'P 1'
#
loop_
_entity.id
_entity.type
_entity.pdbx_description
1 polymer ?
#
loop_
_entity_poly.entity_id
_entity_poly.type
_entity_poly.pdbx_seq_one_letter_code
_entity_poly.pdbx_strand_id
1 'polypeptide(L)'
;MRPTEAGDAQRMAQIQSNWKVTRMLRLAPWPATQAAMVEWADLHGQEWAAGTAYRFAVLLDRVMIGAADIDDIDGPMARSAIGLMSPTGAKASPARPPRR
;
A
#
# COMPACT_ATOMS: atom_id res chain seq x y z
N MET A 1 -13.65 2.79 6.57
CA MET A 1 -12.18 2.71 6.38
C MET A 1 -11.51 3.00 7.72
N ARG A 2 -10.30 2.49 7.96
CA ARG A 2 -9.50 2.77 9.17
C ARG A 2 -8.01 2.91 8.79
N PRO A 3 -7.14 3.46 9.65
CA PRO A 3 -5.69 3.43 9.40
C PRO A 3 -5.22 2.00 9.12
N THR A 4 -4.27 1.85 8.20
CA THR A 4 -3.56 0.57 7.99
C THR A 4 -2.69 0.25 9.18
N GLU A 5 -2.65 -1.02 9.58
CA GLU A 5 -1.87 -1.50 10.72
C GLU A 5 -1.04 -2.72 10.31
N ALA A 6 0.03 -3.05 11.05
CA ALA A 6 0.88 -4.20 10.75
C ALA A 6 0.09 -5.54 10.68
N GLY A 7 -1.03 -5.66 11.39
CA GLY A 7 -1.94 -6.82 11.31
C GLY A 7 -2.56 -7.03 9.93
N ASP A 8 -2.61 -6.00 9.07
CA ASP A 8 -3.12 -6.11 7.71
C ASP A 8 -2.12 -6.69 6.71
N ALA A 9 -0.83 -6.77 7.09
CA ALA A 9 0.27 -7.08 6.19
C ALA A 9 0.08 -8.40 5.41
N GLN A 10 -0.46 -9.43 6.07
CA GLN A 10 -0.76 -10.70 5.40
C GLN A 10 -1.82 -10.51 4.29
N ARG A 11 -2.87 -9.76 4.58
CA ARG A 11 -3.95 -9.52 3.62
C ARG A 11 -3.50 -8.61 2.48
N MET A 12 -2.69 -7.61 2.79
CA MET A 12 -2.04 -6.74 1.81
C MET A 12 -1.20 -7.55 0.82
N ALA A 13 -0.36 -8.47 1.33
CA ALA A 13 0.48 -9.33 0.50
C ALA A 13 -0.36 -10.25 -0.39
N GLN A 14 -1.47 -10.80 0.10
CA GLN A 14 -2.39 -11.61 -0.72
C GLN A 14 -3.01 -10.80 -1.86
N ILE A 15 -3.46 -9.57 -1.56
CA ILE A 15 -4.08 -8.68 -2.55
C ILE A 15 -3.06 -8.27 -3.62
N GLN A 16 -1.85 -7.85 -3.20
CA GLN A 16 -0.78 -7.48 -4.12
C GLN A 16 -0.18 -8.70 -4.85
N SER A 17 -0.34 -9.91 -4.34
CA SER A 17 0.03 -11.13 -5.08
C SER A 17 -0.95 -11.46 -6.23
N ASN A 18 -2.06 -10.73 -6.37
CA ASN A 18 -2.92 -10.83 -7.54
C ASN A 18 -2.36 -9.97 -8.68
N TRP A 19 -1.94 -10.59 -9.78
CA TRP A 19 -1.39 -9.86 -10.93
C TRP A 19 -2.36 -8.82 -11.52
N LYS A 20 -3.68 -9.07 -11.48
CA LYS A 20 -4.68 -8.09 -11.95
C LYS A 20 -4.65 -6.79 -11.13
N VAL A 21 -4.24 -6.89 -9.86
CA VAL A 21 -4.05 -5.77 -8.95
C VAL A 21 -2.68 -5.14 -9.20
N THR A 22 -1.59 -5.91 -9.08
CA THR A 22 -0.23 -5.34 -9.09
C THR A 22 0.19 -4.70 -10.40
N ARG A 23 -0.37 -5.13 -11.53
CA ARG A 23 -0.15 -4.43 -12.82
C ARG A 23 -0.67 -2.98 -12.84
N MET A 24 -1.58 -2.63 -11.93
CA MET A 24 -2.13 -1.29 -11.79
C MET A 24 -1.35 -0.44 -10.78
N LEU A 25 -0.36 -1.03 -10.11
CA LEU A 25 0.42 -0.42 -9.03
C LEU A 25 1.77 0.00 -9.57
N ARG A 26 2.06 1.29 -9.45
CA ARG A 26 3.34 1.84 -9.88
C ARG A 26 4.37 1.56 -8.77
N LEU A 27 5.53 1.03 -9.13
CA LEU A 27 6.64 0.71 -8.19
C LEU A 27 6.33 -0.36 -7.12
N ALA A 28 5.23 -1.11 -7.24
CA ALA A 28 5.01 -2.25 -6.37
C ALA A 28 6.03 -3.38 -6.68
N PRO A 29 6.72 -3.93 -5.66
CA PRO A 29 7.57 -5.09 -5.81
C PRO A 29 6.71 -6.30 -6.18
N TRP A 30 7.30 -7.20 -6.96
CA TRP A 30 6.70 -8.49 -7.25
C TRP A 30 7.71 -9.62 -7.05
N PRO A 31 7.33 -10.71 -6.36
CA PRO A 31 6.07 -10.90 -5.64
C PRO A 31 6.01 -10.07 -4.34
N ALA A 32 4.80 -9.81 -3.87
CA ALA A 32 4.57 -9.18 -2.57
C ALA A 32 4.97 -10.13 -1.44
N THR A 33 5.66 -9.65 -0.42
CA THR A 33 5.98 -10.44 0.79
C THR A 33 5.32 -9.84 2.01
N GLN A 34 4.91 -10.68 2.96
CA GLN A 34 4.33 -10.20 4.22
C GLN A 34 5.31 -9.31 4.98
N ALA A 35 6.60 -9.66 4.99
CA ALA A 35 7.64 -8.85 5.63
C ALA A 35 7.70 -7.43 5.05
N ALA A 36 7.70 -7.29 3.73
CA ALA A 36 7.69 -5.98 3.08
C ALA A 36 6.41 -5.18 3.41
N MET A 37 5.26 -5.85 3.59
CA MET A 37 4.02 -5.18 3.99
C MET A 37 4.03 -4.75 5.46
N VAL A 38 4.73 -5.46 6.35
CA VAL A 38 4.92 -5.05 7.75
C VAL A 38 5.82 -3.82 7.81
N GLU A 39 6.98 -3.86 7.15
CA GLU A 39 7.90 -2.71 7.10
C GLU A 39 7.22 -1.46 6.52
N TRP A 40 6.40 -1.65 5.49
CA TRP A 40 5.56 -0.62 4.90
C TRP A 40 4.57 -0.05 5.94
N ALA A 41 3.80 -0.90 6.63
CA ALA A 41 2.84 -0.45 7.63
C ALA A 41 3.50 0.33 8.78
N ASP A 42 4.69 -0.08 9.22
CA ASP A 42 5.43 0.57 10.29
C ASP A 42 5.97 1.95 9.88
N LEU A 43 6.51 2.08 8.66
CA LEU A 43 6.91 3.38 8.10
C LEU A 43 5.73 4.36 8.07
N HIS A 44 4.55 3.87 7.74
CA HIS A 44 3.36 4.71 7.60
C HIS A 44 2.74 5.13 8.91
N GLY A 45 2.93 4.36 9.99
CA GLY A 45 2.58 4.84 11.33
C GLY A 45 3.29 6.15 11.68
N GLN A 46 4.54 6.30 11.23
CA GLN A 46 5.34 7.50 11.46
C GLN A 46 4.86 8.69 10.60
N GLU A 47 4.58 8.44 9.32
CA GLU A 47 4.07 9.47 8.40
C GLU A 47 2.67 9.97 8.79
N TRP A 48 1.82 9.06 9.31
CA TRP A 48 0.51 9.41 9.85
C TRP A 48 0.63 10.35 11.04
N ALA A 49 1.55 10.07 11.97
CA ALA A 49 1.81 10.93 13.12
C ALA A 49 2.41 12.29 12.71
N ALA A 50 3.22 12.32 11.65
CA ALA A 50 3.79 13.53 11.08
C ALA A 50 2.80 14.35 10.23
N GLY A 51 1.65 13.76 9.86
CA GLY A 51 0.64 14.39 8.99
C GLY A 51 1.07 14.52 7.52
N THR A 52 2.09 13.80 7.09
CA THR A 52 2.67 13.87 5.74
C THR A 52 2.02 12.89 4.77
N ALA A 53 1.39 11.82 5.29
CA ALA A 53 0.61 10.89 4.50
C ALA A 53 -0.41 10.11 5.35
N TYR A 54 -1.53 9.72 4.76
CA TYR A 54 -2.60 8.93 5.37
C TYR A 54 -2.96 7.72 4.51
N ARG A 55 -2.78 6.52 5.06
CA ARG A 55 -3.06 5.24 4.38
C ARG A 55 -4.15 4.44 5.07
N PHE A 56 -5.22 4.18 4.34
CA PHE A 56 -6.45 3.59 4.86
C PHE A 56 -6.62 2.17 4.39
N ALA A 57 -6.93 1.27 5.32
CA ALA A 57 -7.49 -0.03 5.00
C ALA A 57 -8.97 0.12 4.61
N VAL A 58 -9.31 -0.39 3.42
CA VAL A 58 -10.68 -0.50 2.93
C VAL A 58 -11.22 -1.85 3.36
N LEU A 59 -12.26 -1.82 4.18
CA LEU A 59 -12.89 -3.00 4.77
C LEU A 59 -14.29 -3.21 4.18
N LEU A 60 -14.62 -4.47 3.90
CA LEU A 60 -15.99 -4.95 3.66
C LEU A 60 -16.22 -6.10 4.65
N ASP A 61 -17.29 -6.03 5.46
CA ASP A 61 -17.60 -7.03 6.49
C ASP A 61 -16.40 -7.39 7.39
N ARG A 62 -15.67 -6.35 7.85
CA ARG A 62 -14.44 -6.47 8.67
C ARG A 62 -13.24 -7.11 7.98
N VAL A 63 -13.36 -7.48 6.70
CA VAL A 63 -12.26 -8.03 5.89
C VAL A 63 -11.65 -6.94 5.04
N MET A 64 -10.32 -6.82 5.05
CA MET A 64 -9.62 -5.90 4.15
C MET A 64 -9.71 -6.39 2.70
N ILE A 65 -10.22 -5.50 1.85
CA ILE A 65 -10.35 -5.72 0.40
C ILE A 65 -9.43 -4.81 -0.41
N GLY A 66 -8.80 -3.83 0.24
CA GLY A 66 -7.96 -2.85 -0.44
C GLY A 66 -7.31 -1.87 0.50
N ALA A 67 -6.44 -1.04 -0.06
CA ALA A 67 -5.89 0.13 0.58
C ALA A 67 -6.16 1.37 -0.29
N ALA A 68 -6.25 2.53 0.33
CA ALA A 68 -6.30 3.83 -0.33
C ALA A 68 -5.34 4.78 0.40
N ASP A 69 -4.68 5.67 -0.31
CA ASP A 69 -3.66 6.54 0.26
C ASP A 69 -3.81 8.01 -0.17
N ILE A 70 -3.43 8.88 0.74
CA ILE A 70 -3.25 10.31 0.55
C ILE A 70 -1.80 10.57 0.93
N ASP A 71 -0.99 11.02 -0.02
CA ASP A 71 0.42 11.30 0.17
C ASP A 71 0.79 12.67 -0.40
N ASP A 72 2.07 13.03 -0.32
CA ASP A 72 2.58 14.31 -0.84
C ASP A 72 1.85 15.51 -0.20
N ILE A 73 1.59 15.43 1.12
CA ILE A 73 0.93 16.49 1.90
C ILE A 73 1.98 17.57 2.25
N ASP A 74 2.60 18.13 1.22
CA ASP A 74 3.55 19.24 1.32
C ASP A 74 3.01 20.42 0.49
N GLY A 75 2.08 21.20 1.08
CA GLY A 75 1.50 22.41 0.48
C GLY A 75 0.00 22.30 0.11
N PRO A 76 -0.59 23.31 -0.56
CA PRO A 76 -2.05 23.43 -0.78
C PRO A 76 -2.65 22.40 -1.75
N MET A 77 -1.82 21.53 -2.35
CA MET A 77 -2.26 20.45 -3.23
C MET A 77 -1.84 19.10 -2.66
N ALA A 78 -2.58 18.62 -1.66
CA ALA A 78 -2.51 17.20 -1.29
C ALA A 78 -2.91 16.35 -2.50
N ARG A 79 -2.14 15.31 -2.82
CA ARG A 79 -2.52 14.34 -3.84
C ARG A 79 -3.30 13.21 -3.19
N SER A 80 -4.52 13.01 -3.65
CA SER A 80 -5.32 11.85 -3.31
C SER A 80 -5.22 10.82 -4.42
N ALA A 81 -4.62 9.67 -4.14
CA ALA A 81 -4.60 8.53 -5.05
C ALA A 81 -5.63 7.49 -4.59
N ILE A 82 -6.69 7.28 -5.36
CA ILE A 82 -7.48 6.05 -5.24
C ILE A 82 -6.75 4.98 -6.06
N GLY A 83 -5.76 4.37 -5.42
CA GLY A 83 -4.95 3.28 -5.97
C GLY A 83 -4.76 2.20 -4.92
N LEU A 84 -4.87 0.94 -5.33
CA LEU A 84 -4.79 -0.20 -4.43
C LEU A 84 -3.33 -0.55 -4.12
N MET A 85 -2.59 0.29 -3.37
CA MET A 85 -1.24 0.06 -2.79
C MET A 85 -0.04 0.40 -3.69
N SER A 86 0.68 1.48 -3.36
CA SER A 86 2.08 1.66 -3.80
C SER A 86 3.00 1.64 -2.59
N PRO A 87 3.98 0.72 -2.50
CA PRO A 87 5.05 0.82 -1.52
C PRO A 87 6.11 1.79 -2.00
N THR A 88 5.87 3.06 -1.75
CA THR A 88 6.91 4.08 -1.76
C THR A 88 7.65 4.00 -0.42
N GLY A 89 8.91 3.56 -0.46
CA GLY A 89 9.79 3.50 0.72
C GLY A 89 11.10 2.72 0.51
N ALA A 90 11.13 1.74 -0.38
CA ALA A 90 12.37 1.01 -0.70
C ALA A 90 12.60 0.98 -2.20
N LYS A 91 13.88 0.99 -2.63
CA LYS A 91 14.32 0.83 -4.02
C LYS A 91 13.82 -0.51 -4.59
N ALA A 92 12.56 -0.58 -4.99
CA ALA A 92 11.97 -1.74 -5.62
C ALA A 92 11.95 -1.55 -7.13
N SER A 93 12.59 -2.48 -7.85
CA SER A 93 12.45 -2.59 -9.30
C SER A 93 10.98 -2.88 -9.64
N PRO A 94 10.42 -2.26 -10.70
CA PRO A 94 9.01 -2.41 -11.06
C PRO A 94 8.67 -3.87 -11.39
N ALA A 95 7.45 -4.28 -11.01
CA ALA A 95 6.94 -5.63 -11.22
C ALA A 95 7.02 -6.08 -12.69
N ARG A 96 7.60 -7.26 -12.92
CA ARG A 96 7.60 -7.96 -14.23
C ARG A 96 6.54 -9.07 -14.21
N PRO A 97 5.66 -9.16 -15.22
CA PRO A 97 4.60 -10.18 -15.26
C PRO A 97 5.13 -11.61 -15.21
N PRO A 98 4.36 -12.58 -14.68
CA PRO A 98 4.64 -14.00 -14.89
C PRO A 98 4.62 -14.33 -16.39
N ARG A 99 5.62 -15.08 -16.86
CA ARG A 99 5.61 -15.63 -18.22
C ARG A 99 4.56 -16.76 -18.27
N ARG A 100 3.75 -16.75 -19.33
CA ARG A 100 2.77 -17.81 -19.63
C ARG A 100 3.43 -19.17 -19.72
#